data_AF-A0A969KP05-F1
#
_entry.id   AF-A0A969KP05-F1
#
_cell.length_a   1.000
_cell.length_b   1.000
_cell.length_c   1.000
_cell.angle_alpha   90.00
_cell.angle_beta   90.00
_cell.angle_gamma   90.00
#
_symmetry.space_group_name_H-M   'P 1'
#
loop_
_entity.id
_entity.type
_entity.pdbx_description
1 polymer ?
#
loop_
_entity_poly.entity_id
_entity_poly.type
_entity_poly.pdbx_seq_one_letter_code
_entity_poly.pdbx_strand_id
1 'polypeptide(L)'
;MIDMVPSPSNGLLFCNGCYAEMLGTGVYDAIRHFGKQGKIFYVHFRNVAGQSHDFKETFIDSGDIDMFKAMQAYKEVGFDGVMIPDHLPEIVGDSPFRHRSNAYAIGQYSRIDGCRRLSGRIAAETGAIADIILIVRGRRCVERSAHHLPRTIALLPNER
;
A
#
# COMPACT_ATOMS: atom_id res chain seq x y z
N MET A 1 1.33 23.59 8.17
CA MET A 1 1.84 22.84 9.34
C MET A 1 3.31 22.48 9.17
N ILE A 2 3.70 21.82 8.08
CA ILE A 2 5.10 21.46 7.80
C ILE A 2 6.04 22.67 7.86
N ASP A 3 5.66 23.80 7.24
CA ASP A 3 6.51 25.00 7.21
C ASP A 3 6.51 25.80 8.52
N MET A 4 5.57 25.53 9.43
CA MET A 4 5.50 26.23 10.71
C MET A 4 6.67 25.85 11.62
N VAL A 5 7.18 24.61 11.48
CA VAL A 5 8.38 24.12 12.18
C VAL A 5 9.24 23.36 11.16
N PRO A 6 10.23 24.01 10.53
CA PRO A 6 11.05 23.40 9.49
C PRO A 6 12.09 22.45 10.11
N SER A 7 11.64 21.25 10.48
CA SER A 7 12.47 20.19 11.06
C SER A 7 12.45 18.95 10.17
N PRO A 8 13.58 18.21 10.04
CA PRO A 8 13.57 16.91 9.38
C PRO A 8 12.69 15.88 10.09
N SER A 9 12.41 16.05 11.39
CA SER A 9 11.52 15.16 12.16
C SER A 9 10.04 15.57 12.06
N ASN A 10 9.74 16.71 11.46
CA ASN A 10 8.38 17.15 11.21
C ASN A 10 7.93 16.65 9.83
N GLY A 11 7.13 15.59 9.83
CA GLY A 11 6.54 14.95 8.66
C GLY A 11 5.14 14.45 8.99
N LEU A 12 4.53 13.74 8.05
CA LEU A 12 3.15 13.30 8.16
C LEU A 12 2.98 11.82 7.85
N LEU A 13 1.96 11.25 8.48
CA LEU A 13 1.26 10.09 7.98
C LEU A 13 0.35 10.55 6.84
N PHE A 14 0.54 10.00 5.64
CA PHE A 14 -0.30 10.31 4.50
C PHE A 14 -1.42 9.27 4.40
N CYS A 15 -2.64 9.65 4.73
CA CYS A 15 -3.80 8.79 4.52
C CYS A 15 -4.35 8.99 3.11
N ASN A 16 -4.08 8.02 2.23
CA ASN A 16 -4.50 8.08 0.83
C ASN A 16 -6.03 8.21 0.72
N GLY A 17 -6.78 7.50 1.56
CA GLY A 17 -8.23 7.61 1.62
C GLY A 17 -8.72 9.01 2.00
N CYS A 18 -8.21 9.61 3.08
CA CYS A 18 -8.59 10.97 3.47
C CYS A 18 -8.29 12.00 2.38
N TYR A 19 -7.11 11.93 1.75
CA TYR A 19 -6.80 12.84 0.64
C TYR A 19 -7.66 12.57 -0.59
N ALA A 20 -8.06 11.32 -0.85
CA ALA A 20 -9.00 10.97 -1.91
C ALA A 20 -10.41 11.50 -1.64
N GLU A 21 -10.91 11.38 -0.40
CA GLU A 21 -12.20 11.93 0.02
C GLU A 21 -12.24 13.45 -0.20
N MET A 22 -11.13 14.15 0.03
CA MET A 22 -11.04 15.61 -0.08
C MET A 22 -10.74 16.09 -1.51
N LEU A 23 -9.88 15.39 -2.25
CA LEU A 23 -9.29 15.87 -3.51
C LEU A 23 -9.63 14.98 -4.71
N GLY A 24 -10.25 13.82 -4.51
CA GLY A 24 -10.41 12.80 -5.53
C GLY A 24 -9.07 12.41 -6.13
N THR A 25 -8.97 12.46 -7.46
CA THR A 25 -7.72 12.19 -8.19
C THR A 25 -6.59 13.17 -7.88
N GLY A 26 -6.87 14.32 -7.23
CA GLY A 26 -5.83 15.23 -6.73
C GLY A 26 -4.94 14.59 -5.66
N VAL A 27 -5.30 13.43 -5.12
CA VAL A 27 -4.44 12.63 -4.22
C VAL A 27 -3.07 12.32 -4.83
N TYR A 28 -2.97 12.11 -6.15
CA TYR A 28 -1.68 11.83 -6.80
C TYR A 28 -0.72 13.02 -6.71
N ASP A 29 -1.25 14.23 -6.85
CA ASP A 29 -0.46 15.45 -6.77
C ASP A 29 -0.11 15.78 -5.32
N ALA A 30 -0.99 15.48 -4.37
CA ALA A 30 -0.68 15.57 -2.95
C ALA A 30 0.46 14.61 -2.56
N ILE A 31 0.45 13.36 -3.05
CA ILE A 31 1.57 12.42 -2.87
C ILE A 31 2.86 13.03 -3.41
N ARG A 32 2.85 13.57 -4.63
CA ARG A 32 4.03 14.20 -5.23
C ARG A 32 4.50 15.41 -4.46
N HIS A 33 3.58 16.25 -3.98
CA HIS A 33 3.87 17.47 -3.27
C HIS A 33 4.61 17.18 -1.96
N PHE A 34 4.07 16.34 -1.08
CA PHE A 34 4.69 16.04 0.20
C PHE A 34 5.85 15.03 0.07
N GLY A 35 5.75 14.12 -0.90
CA GLY A 35 6.78 13.12 -1.16
C GLY A 35 8.10 13.74 -1.64
N LYS A 36 8.07 14.68 -2.59
CA LYS A 36 9.27 15.39 -3.06
C LYS A 36 9.98 16.18 -1.96
N GLN A 37 9.26 16.56 -0.91
CA GLN A 37 9.82 17.24 0.26
C GLN A 37 10.42 16.26 1.28
N GLY A 38 10.29 14.94 1.07
CA GLY A 38 10.68 13.92 2.04
C GLY A 38 9.84 13.98 3.33
N LYS A 39 8.57 14.40 3.22
CA LYS A 39 7.69 14.64 4.39
C LYS A 39 6.69 13.55 4.67
N ILE A 40 6.58 12.55 3.81
CA ILE A 40 5.72 11.37 4.04
C ILE A 40 6.53 10.32 4.78
N PHE A 41 6.17 9.99 6.02
CA PHE A 41 6.87 8.99 6.83
C PHE A 41 6.13 7.66 6.93
N TYR A 42 4.81 7.70 6.80
CA TYR A 42 3.94 6.55 6.96
C TYR A 42 2.73 6.71 6.05
N VAL A 43 2.17 5.62 5.52
CA VAL A 43 1.04 5.68 4.59
C VAL A 43 -0.07 4.74 5.02
N HIS A 44 -1.28 5.28 5.10
CA HIS A 44 -2.50 4.48 5.09
C HIS A 44 -2.95 4.34 3.64
N PHE A 45 -2.75 3.15 3.08
CA PHE A 45 -2.97 2.89 1.66
C PHE A 45 -4.35 2.28 1.41
N ARG A 46 -5.41 3.00 1.77
CA ARG A 46 -6.81 2.60 1.55
C ARG A 46 -7.47 3.34 0.40
N ASN A 47 -8.62 2.84 -0.05
CA ASN A 47 -9.42 3.41 -1.13
C ASN A 47 -10.86 3.68 -0.68
N VAL A 48 -11.48 4.69 -1.27
CA VAL A 48 -12.85 5.14 -0.96
C VAL A 48 -13.64 5.34 -2.25
N ALA A 49 -14.97 5.31 -2.15
CA ALA A 49 -15.85 5.77 -3.22
C ALA A 49 -16.74 6.90 -2.71
N GLY A 50 -16.88 7.96 -3.49
CA GLY A 50 -17.50 9.22 -3.08
C GLY A 50 -16.49 10.23 -2.52
N GLN A 51 -17.00 11.38 -2.07
CA GLN A 51 -16.18 12.50 -1.60
C GLN A 51 -16.83 13.22 -0.41
N SER A 52 -15.99 13.84 0.42
CA SER A 52 -16.37 14.76 1.48
C SER A 52 -17.47 14.22 2.42
N HIS A 53 -18.71 14.70 2.30
CA HIS A 53 -19.81 14.39 3.22
C HIS A 53 -20.56 13.10 2.87
N ASP A 54 -20.30 12.50 1.71
CA ASP A 54 -20.90 11.25 1.28
C ASP A 54 -19.86 10.37 0.58
N PHE A 55 -19.16 9.58 1.40
CA PHE A 55 -18.22 8.58 0.92
C PHE A 55 -18.39 7.28 1.71
N LYS A 56 -17.89 6.19 1.13
CA LYS A 56 -17.81 4.89 1.77
C LYS A 56 -16.40 4.33 1.67
N GLU A 57 -16.00 3.63 2.72
CA GLU A 57 -14.81 2.78 2.69
C GLU A 57 -15.02 1.62 1.72
N THR A 58 -14.01 1.31 0.93
CA THR A 58 -14.09 0.27 -0.10
C THR A 58 -12.92 -0.69 -0.01
N PHE A 59 -13.04 -1.81 -0.71
CA PHE A 59 -11.86 -2.62 -0.99
C PHE A 59 -10.88 -1.83 -1.85
N ILE A 60 -9.59 -2.13 -1.71
CA ILE A 60 -8.52 -1.39 -2.39
C ILE A 60 -8.72 -1.25 -3.90
N ASP A 61 -9.33 -2.25 -4.54
CA ASP A 61 -9.57 -2.34 -5.98
C ASP A 61 -10.99 -1.91 -6.42
N SER A 62 -11.82 -1.43 -5.49
CA SER A 62 -13.24 -1.10 -5.74
C SER A 62 -13.61 0.36 -5.47
N GLY A 63 -12.65 1.20 -5.08
CA GLY A 63 -12.87 2.63 -4.87
C GLY A 63 -12.59 3.47 -6.10
N ASP A 64 -12.75 4.78 -5.97
CA ASP A 64 -12.67 5.76 -7.05
C ASP A 64 -11.22 6.06 -7.48
N ILE A 65 -10.25 5.79 -6.60
CA ILE A 65 -8.84 6.01 -6.91
C ILE A 65 -8.25 4.80 -7.60
N ASP A 66 -7.60 5.03 -8.74
CA ASP A 66 -6.70 4.04 -9.34
C ASP A 66 -5.47 3.90 -8.42
N MET A 67 -5.48 2.84 -7.62
CA MET A 67 -4.45 2.56 -6.63
C MET A 67 -3.11 2.15 -7.28
N PHE A 68 -3.11 1.72 -8.54
CA PHE A 68 -1.86 1.51 -9.27
C PHE A 68 -1.17 2.84 -9.56
N LYS A 69 -1.92 3.85 -10.00
CA LYS A 69 -1.37 5.21 -10.16
C LYS A 69 -0.92 5.82 -8.84
N ALA A 70 -1.63 5.56 -7.74
CA ALA A 70 -1.20 6.01 -6.40
C ALA A 70 0.14 5.38 -6.01
N MET A 71 0.28 4.06 -6.18
CA MET A 71 1.53 3.33 -5.92
C MET A 71 2.67 3.85 -6.80
N GLN A 72 2.42 4.14 -8.08
CA GLN A 72 3.41 4.75 -8.97
C GLN A 72 3.84 6.14 -8.48
N ALA A 73 2.90 6.99 -8.04
CA ALA A 73 3.22 8.30 -7.49
C ALA A 73 4.13 8.22 -6.25
N TYR A 74 3.90 7.24 -5.36
CA TYR A 74 4.81 6.99 -4.23
C TYR A 74 6.21 6.55 -4.67
N LYS A 75 6.31 5.70 -5.71
CA LYS A 75 7.60 5.30 -6.29
C LYS A 75 8.34 6.46 -6.96
N GLU A 76 7.62 7.33 -7.67
CA GLU A 76 8.18 8.51 -8.34
C GLU A 76 8.88 9.45 -7.36
N VAL A 77 8.33 9.61 -6.15
CA VAL A 77 8.93 10.42 -5.09
C VAL A 77 9.96 9.67 -4.25
N GLY A 78 10.25 8.41 -4.57
CA GLY A 78 11.22 7.59 -3.86
C GLY A 78 10.80 7.23 -2.43
N PHE A 79 9.50 7.21 -2.12
CA PHE A 79 9.02 6.82 -0.80
C PHE A 79 9.40 5.35 -0.53
N ASP A 80 10.12 5.13 0.57
CA ASP A 80 10.63 3.82 0.97
C ASP A 80 10.16 3.35 2.36
N GLY A 81 9.19 4.07 2.92
CA GLY A 81 8.63 3.82 4.23
C GLY A 81 7.58 2.71 4.26
N VAL A 82 6.81 2.73 5.34
CA VAL A 82 5.77 1.73 5.61
C VAL A 82 4.43 2.16 5.03
N MET A 83 3.76 1.22 4.36
CA MET A 83 2.36 1.30 3.97
C MET A 83 1.56 0.21 4.68
N ILE A 84 0.42 0.59 5.27
CA ILE A 84 -0.52 -0.35 5.86
C ILE A 84 -1.95 -0.12 5.34
N PRO A 85 -2.81 -1.15 5.35
CA PRO A 85 -4.25 -0.92 5.36
C PRO A 85 -4.67 -0.20 6.64
N ASP A 86 -5.73 0.59 6.51
CA ASP A 86 -6.27 1.42 7.59
C ASP A 86 -7.68 0.94 7.90
N HIS A 87 -8.63 1.32 7.06
CA HIS A 87 -10.00 0.83 7.14
C HIS A 87 -10.21 -0.33 6.17
N LEU A 88 -10.86 -1.38 6.67
CA LEU A 88 -11.06 -2.63 5.95
C LEU A 88 -12.55 -2.98 5.94
N PRO A 89 -13.20 -3.07 4.77
CA PRO A 89 -14.56 -3.57 4.68
C PRO A 89 -14.69 -4.94 5.33
N GLU A 90 -15.85 -5.22 5.92
CA GLU A 90 -16.11 -6.51 6.53
C GLU A 90 -16.23 -7.61 5.48
N ILE A 91 -15.64 -8.78 5.76
CA ILE A 91 -15.79 -9.98 4.97
C ILE A 91 -16.47 -11.06 5.81
N VAL A 92 -17.29 -11.89 5.16
CA VAL A 92 -17.97 -13.02 5.81
C VAL A 92 -16.94 -13.98 6.42
N GLY A 93 -17.11 -14.27 7.71
CA GLY A 93 -16.23 -15.16 8.47
C GLY A 93 -14.87 -14.54 8.78
N ASP A 94 -14.79 -13.22 8.88
CA ASP A 94 -13.61 -12.54 9.39
C ASP A 94 -13.53 -12.59 10.92
N SER A 95 -12.33 -12.35 11.47
CA SER A 95 -12.15 -12.18 12.91
C SER A 95 -12.65 -10.79 13.34
N PRO A 96 -12.88 -10.56 14.65
CA PRO A 96 -13.12 -9.22 15.18
C PRO A 96 -12.04 -8.19 14.80
N PHE A 97 -10.82 -8.66 14.50
CA PHE A 97 -9.68 -7.86 14.10
C PHE A 97 -9.47 -7.76 12.58
N ARG A 98 -10.45 -8.21 11.77
CA ARG A 98 -10.44 -8.08 10.30
C ARG A 98 -9.24 -8.72 9.60
N HIS A 99 -8.70 -9.83 10.13
CA HIS A 99 -7.51 -10.49 9.60
C HIS A 99 -7.63 -10.90 8.12
N ARG A 100 -8.80 -11.38 7.69
CA ARG A 100 -9.01 -11.83 6.30
C ARG A 100 -9.07 -10.65 5.35
N SER A 101 -9.76 -9.59 5.76
CA SER A 101 -9.83 -8.34 5.00
C SER A 101 -8.45 -7.67 4.89
N ASN A 102 -7.67 -7.74 5.96
CA ASN A 102 -6.30 -7.23 6.00
C ASN A 102 -5.39 -8.02 5.05
N ALA A 103 -5.42 -9.36 5.14
CA ALA A 103 -4.69 -10.23 4.23
C ALA A 103 -5.06 -10.01 2.75
N TYR A 104 -6.34 -9.77 2.47
CA TYR A 104 -6.81 -9.40 1.12
C TYR A 104 -6.17 -8.09 0.64
N ALA A 105 -6.23 -7.03 1.44
CA ALA A 105 -5.66 -5.73 1.09
C ALA A 105 -4.15 -5.83 0.81
N ILE A 106 -3.39 -6.51 1.68
CA ILE A 106 -1.94 -6.67 1.50
C ILE A 106 -1.59 -7.52 0.27
N GLY A 107 -2.37 -8.58 0.02
CA GLY A 107 -2.23 -9.39 -1.19
C GLY A 107 -2.39 -8.53 -2.46
N GLN A 108 -3.36 -7.61 -2.45
CA GLN A 108 -3.57 -6.66 -3.54
C GLN A 108 -2.44 -5.63 -3.63
N TYR A 109 -1.88 -5.15 -2.52
CA TYR A 109 -0.74 -4.21 -2.56
C TYR A 109 0.45 -4.85 -3.25
N SER A 110 0.74 -6.11 -2.92
CA SER A 110 1.83 -6.88 -3.53
C SER A 110 1.61 -7.05 -5.04
N ARG A 111 0.35 -7.22 -5.47
CA ARG A 111 -0.01 -7.28 -6.89
C ARG A 111 0.17 -5.93 -7.58
N ILE A 112 -0.29 -4.84 -6.95
CA ILE A 112 -0.24 -3.47 -7.49
C ILE A 112 1.22 -2.98 -7.57
N ASP A 113 2.03 -3.27 -6.57
CA ASP A 113 3.45 -2.91 -6.55
C ASP A 113 4.24 -3.62 -7.66
N GLY A 114 3.79 -4.80 -8.10
CA GLY A 114 4.42 -5.57 -9.18
C GLY A 114 5.77 -6.20 -8.81
N CYS A 115 6.28 -5.98 -7.58
CA CYS A 115 7.52 -6.60 -7.11
C CYS A 115 7.25 -7.97 -6.48
N ARG A 116 7.50 -9.04 -7.23
CA ARG A 116 7.42 -10.45 -6.77
C ARG A 116 8.38 -10.82 -5.61
N ARG A 117 9.09 -9.87 -5.00
CA ARG A 117 10.10 -10.10 -3.94
C ARG A 117 9.69 -9.57 -2.57
N LEU A 118 8.39 -9.37 -2.34
CA LEU A 118 7.83 -9.05 -1.03
C LEU A 118 7.61 -10.31 -0.21
N SER A 119 8.68 -11.03 0.14
CA SER A 119 8.67 -11.83 1.37
C SER A 119 9.13 -10.90 2.49
N GLY A 120 8.24 -10.02 2.94
CA GLY A 120 8.43 -9.33 4.22
C GLY A 120 8.55 -10.39 5.31
N ARG A 121 9.56 -10.26 6.18
CA ARG A 121 9.64 -11.07 7.39
C ARG A 121 8.35 -10.83 8.19
N ILE A 122 7.57 -11.88 8.39
CA ILE A 122 6.45 -11.90 9.32
C ILE A 122 7.07 -11.77 10.72
N ALA A 123 7.10 -10.57 11.28
CA ALA A 123 7.39 -10.39 12.69
C ALA A 123 6.11 -10.71 13.46
N ALA A 124 5.90 -12.00 13.74
CA ALA A 124 4.95 -12.43 14.75
C ALA A 124 5.68 -12.37 16.10
N GLU A 125 5.84 -11.17 16.67
CA GLU A 125 6.30 -11.06 18.05
C GLU A 125 5.30 -10.24 18.86
N THR A 126 4.76 -10.91 19.87
CA THR A 126 3.85 -10.47 20.93
C THR A 126 2.34 -10.52 20.61
N GLY A 127 1.60 -11.15 21.52
CA GLY A 127 0.19 -11.56 21.39
C GLY A 127 -0.84 -10.43 21.45
N ALA A 128 -0.53 -9.28 20.88
CA ALA A 128 -1.46 -8.24 20.49
C ALA A 128 -0.84 -7.52 19.30
N ILE A 129 -1.64 -7.26 18.26
CA ILE A 129 -1.29 -6.48 17.06
C ILE A 129 -0.46 -7.25 16.02
N ALA A 130 -1.16 -7.86 15.05
CA ALA A 130 -0.57 -8.29 13.79
C ALA A 130 -0.84 -7.23 12.71
N ASP A 131 -0.27 -6.04 12.87
CA ASP A 131 -0.18 -5.08 11.78
C ASP A 131 0.87 -5.59 10.81
N ILE A 132 0.42 -6.24 9.73
CA ILE A 132 1.32 -6.67 8.67
C ILE A 132 1.76 -5.42 7.90
N ILE A 133 3.00 -5.01 8.17
CA ILE A 133 3.65 -3.83 7.59
C ILE A 133 4.22 -4.16 6.20
N LEU A 134 3.79 -3.43 5.17
CA LEU A 134 4.44 -3.44 3.86
C LEU A 134 5.53 -2.35 3.81
N ILE A 135 6.79 -2.75 3.64
CA ILE A 135 7.90 -1.82 3.41
C ILE A 135 8.15 -1.74 1.91
N VAL A 136 7.93 -0.56 1.32
CA VAL A 136 8.21 -0.32 -0.11
C VAL A 136 9.72 -0.11 -0.27
N ARG A 137 10.53 -1.17 -0.36
CA ARG A 137 11.98 -0.96 -0.56
C ARG A 137 12.30 -0.61 -2.02
N GLY A 138 12.81 0.61 -2.22
CA GLY A 138 13.40 1.05 -3.49
C GLY A 138 14.64 0.24 -3.88
N ARG A 139 14.45 -0.93 -4.50
CA ARG A 139 15.49 -1.58 -5.32
C ARG A 139 14.87 -1.96 -6.65
N ARG A 140 15.27 -1.23 -7.70
CA ARG A 140 15.02 -1.43 -9.13
C ARG A 140 14.19 -2.68 -9.46
N CYS A 141 12.94 -2.48 -9.88
CA CYS A 141 12.24 -3.44 -10.72
C CYS A 141 13.12 -3.69 -11.95
N VAL A 142 13.82 -4.83 -12.00
CA VAL A 142 14.42 -5.26 -13.25
C VAL A 142 13.25 -5.60 -14.16
N GLU A 143 13.03 -4.78 -15.18
CA GLU A 143 12.15 -5.08 -16.29
C GLU A 143 12.46 -6.50 -16.76
N ARG A 144 11.52 -7.43 -16.56
CA ARG A 144 11.55 -8.68 -17.34
C ARG A 144 11.15 -8.27 -18.75
N SER A 145 12.14 -7.92 -19.58
CA SER A 145 11.96 -7.91 -21.02
C SER A 145 11.41 -9.28 -21.42
N ALA A 146 10.32 -9.28 -22.17
CA ALA A 146 9.64 -10.48 -22.65
C ALA A 146 10.46 -11.17 -23.75
N HIS A 147 11.68 -11.62 -23.47
CA HIS A 147 12.43 -12.51 -24.34
C HIS A 147 13.24 -13.50 -23.49
N HIS A 148 13.09 -14.78 -23.85
CA HIS A 148 13.72 -15.99 -23.25
C HIS A 148 13.04 -16.59 -22.01
N LEU A 149 12.02 -17.41 -22.27
CA LEU A 149 11.64 -18.55 -21.43
C LEU A 149 12.52 -19.76 -21.80
N PRO A 150 13.30 -20.35 -20.89
CA PRO A 150 13.68 -21.74 -21.01
C PRO A 150 12.51 -22.61 -20.51
N ARG A 151 12.07 -23.54 -21.37
CA ARG A 151 11.14 -24.61 -21.03
C ARG A 151 11.79 -25.56 -20.03
N THR A 152 11.35 -25.59 -18.77
CA THR A 152 11.33 -26.84 -17.98
C THR A 152 10.38 -26.69 -16.80
N ILE A 153 9.23 -27.36 -16.86
CA ILE A 153 8.43 -27.74 -15.70
C ILE A 153 9.10 -28.97 -15.11
N ALA A 154 9.57 -28.89 -13.87
CA ALA A 154 9.91 -30.06 -13.07
C ALA A 154 8.94 -30.06 -11.87
N LEU A 155 7.95 -30.94 -11.94
CA LEU A 155 7.14 -31.37 -10.80
C LEU A 155 8.07 -32.13 -9.85
N LEU A 156 8.18 -31.69 -8.60
CA LEU A 156 8.81 -32.50 -7.54
C LEU A 156 7.73 -33.26 -6.77
N PRO A 157 8.01 -34.49 -6.31
CA PRO A 157 7.00 -35.42 -5.84
C PRO A 157 6.52 -35.09 -4.43
N ASN A 158 5.28 -35.47 -4.19
CA ASN A 158 4.60 -35.49 -2.90
C ASN A 158 5.26 -36.57 -2.01
N GLU A 159 5.80 -36.20 -0.86
CA GLU A 159 6.12 -37.15 0.21
C GLU A 159 5.22 -36.87 1.43
N ARG A 160 4.87 -37.98 2.07
CA ARG A 160 3.69 -38.22 2.91
C ARG A 160 3.88 -37.77 4.35
#